data_AF-A0A5C5YZX4-F1
#
_entry.id   AF-A0A5C5YZX4-F1
#
_cell.length_a   1.000
_cell.length_b   1.000
_cell.length_c   1.000
_cell.angle_alpha   90.00
_cell.angle_beta   90.00
_cell.angle_gamma   90.00
#
_symmetry.space_group_name_H-M   'P 1'
#
loop_
_entity.id
_entity.type
_entity.pdbx_description
1 polymer ?
#
loop_
_entity_poly.entity_id
_entity_poly.type
_entity_poly.pdbx_seq_one_letter_code
_entity_poly.pdbx_strand_id
1 'polypeptide(L)'
;MTTSPIQCFQIGSEMSVEIFVFVVLGTYSGTVENSGASINHGLGHKALDGDLCVEDNDGTMISYRIPDMSGTLGTFVLGEKSFRLDDGKCFVLTPDYEAEQLPFHTREEALAYLLNR
;
A
#
# COMPACT_ATOMS: atom_id res chain seq x y z
N MET A 1 13.30 10.41 -21.35
CA MET A 1 12.13 10.35 -20.46
C MET A 1 12.66 10.00 -19.10
N THR A 2 12.60 10.92 -18.13
CA THR A 2 13.01 10.62 -16.75
C THR A 2 11.91 9.79 -16.13
N THR A 3 12.11 8.48 -16.05
CA THR A 3 11.28 7.61 -15.22
C THR A 3 11.32 8.16 -13.80
N SER A 4 10.15 8.36 -13.19
CA SER A 4 10.08 8.72 -11.76
C SER A 4 10.87 7.67 -10.97
N PRO A 5 11.77 8.05 -10.06
CA PRO A 5 12.51 7.09 -9.24
C PRO A 5 11.62 6.38 -8.22
N ILE A 6 10.33 6.76 -8.13
CA ILE A 6 9.37 6.21 -7.20
C ILE A 6 8.08 5.89 -7.96
N GLN A 7 7.60 4.66 -7.80
CA GLN A 7 6.28 4.20 -8.20
C GLN A 7 5.29 4.42 -7.04
N CYS A 8 4.04 4.79 -7.34
CA CYS A 8 2.99 5.03 -6.35
C CYS A 8 1.68 4.34 -6.78
N PHE A 9 1.09 3.58 -5.87
CA PHE A 9 -0.22 2.96 -6.02
C PHE A 9 -1.22 3.64 -5.10
N GLN A 10 -2.37 4.06 -5.65
CA GLN A 10 -3.50 4.53 -4.86
C GLN A 10 -4.48 3.37 -4.67
N ILE A 11 -4.85 3.10 -3.41
CA ILE A 11 -5.70 1.98 -2.99
C ILE A 11 -6.84 2.53 -2.14
N GLY A 12 -8.01 1.87 -2.16
CA GLY A 12 -9.11 2.13 -1.23
C GLY A 12 -10.23 3.02 -1.76
N SER A 13 -10.16 3.45 -3.02
CA SER A 13 -11.14 4.35 -3.63
C SER A 13 -12.59 3.81 -3.56
N GLU A 14 -12.75 2.49 -3.62
CA GLU A 14 -14.00 1.73 -3.50
C GLU A 14 -14.66 1.85 -2.12
N MET A 15 -13.90 2.28 -1.13
CA MET A 15 -14.34 2.53 0.25
C MET A 15 -14.27 4.01 0.63
N SER A 16 -14.02 4.92 -0.33
CA SER A 16 -13.79 6.34 -0.06
C SER A 16 -12.63 6.58 0.92
N VAL A 17 -11.60 5.72 0.85
CA VAL A 17 -10.36 5.86 1.61
C VAL A 17 -9.21 6.02 0.61
N GLU A 18 -8.32 6.98 0.85
CA GLU A 18 -7.13 7.17 0.03
C GLU A 18 -5.91 6.67 0.80
N ILE A 19 -5.32 5.58 0.31
CA ILE A 19 -4.08 5.00 0.81
C ILE A 19 -3.06 5.00 -0.33
N PHE A 20 -1.83 5.38 -0.02
CA PHE A 20 -0.74 5.45 -1.01
C PHE A 20 0.37 4.48 -0.64
N VAL A 21 0.70 3.56 -1.54
CA VAL A 21 1.82 2.63 -1.39
C VAL A 21 2.91 2.99 -2.40
N PHE A 22 4.11 3.22 -1.92
CA PHE A 22 5.26 3.65 -2.68
C PHE A 22 6.28 2.53 -2.82
N VAL A 23 6.94 2.48 -3.97
CA VAL A 23 8.08 1.60 -4.23
C VAL A 23 9.20 2.43 -4.82
N VAL A 24 10.38 2.42 -4.20
CA VAL A 24 11.56 3.09 -4.73
C VAL A 24 12.16 2.23 -5.84
N LEU A 25 12.51 2.83 -6.96
CA LEU A 25 13.11 2.11 -8.10
C LEU A 25 14.40 1.41 -7.65
N GLY A 26 14.52 0.12 -7.98
CA GLY A 26 15.64 -0.73 -7.55
C GLY A 26 15.45 -1.39 -6.18
N THR A 27 14.30 -1.21 -5.51
CA THR A 27 13.94 -2.01 -4.31
C THR A 27 13.84 -3.50 -4.64
N TYR A 28 13.27 -3.82 -5.80
CA TYR A 28 13.13 -5.18 -6.33
C TYR A 28 13.80 -5.28 -7.69
N SER A 29 14.16 -6.50 -8.12
CA SER A 29 14.82 -6.71 -9.41
C SER A 29 13.88 -6.55 -10.61
N GLY A 30 12.58 -6.81 -10.44
CA GLY A 30 11.55 -6.62 -11.47
C GLY A 30 10.52 -5.55 -11.14
N THR A 31 9.36 -5.64 -11.80
CA THR A 31 8.28 -4.67 -11.68
C THR A 31 7.39 -4.97 -10.47
N VAL A 32 6.69 -3.93 -10.00
CA VAL A 32 5.58 -4.09 -9.07
C VAL A 32 4.30 -3.65 -9.79
N GLU A 33 3.26 -4.46 -9.70
CA GLU A 33 1.95 -4.17 -10.28
C GLU A 33 0.87 -4.33 -9.22
N ASN A 34 -0.15 -3.48 -9.27
CA ASN A 34 -1.35 -3.68 -8.46
C ASN A 34 -2.33 -4.56 -9.25
N SER A 35 -2.56 -5.78 -8.78
CA SER A 35 -3.49 -6.73 -9.40
C SER A 35 -4.96 -6.36 -9.22
N GLY A 36 -5.22 -5.24 -8.53
CA GLY A 36 -6.54 -4.72 -8.24
C GLY A 36 -7.07 -5.21 -6.90
N ALA A 37 -8.22 -4.66 -6.53
CA ALA A 37 -8.90 -4.99 -5.29
C ALA A 37 -10.34 -5.43 -5.55
N SER A 38 -10.87 -6.23 -4.64
CA SER A 38 -12.26 -6.67 -4.65
C SER A 38 -12.91 -6.45 -3.29
N ILE A 39 -14.18 -6.08 -3.31
CA ILE A 39 -14.97 -5.96 -2.08
C ILE A 39 -15.30 -7.38 -1.61
N ASN A 40 -14.90 -7.67 -0.38
CA ASN A 40 -15.22 -8.90 0.33
C ASN A 40 -16.28 -8.61 1.42
N HIS A 41 -17.21 -9.53 1.62
CA HIS A 41 -18.29 -9.44 2.61
C HIS A 41 -18.19 -10.54 3.69
N GLY A 42 -17.02 -11.14 3.86
CA GLY A 42 -16.77 -12.19 4.83
C GLY A 42 -17.18 -11.79 6.27
N LEU A 43 -17.61 -12.79 7.04
CA LEU A 43 -17.99 -12.67 8.47
C LEU A 43 -18.94 -11.50 8.82
N GLY A 44 -19.69 -10.96 7.85
CA GLY A 44 -20.66 -9.90 8.06
C GLY A 44 -20.09 -8.47 8.04
N HIS A 45 -18.82 -8.29 7.69
CA HIS A 45 -18.18 -6.98 7.55
C HIS A 45 -17.64 -6.78 6.14
N LYS A 46 -17.78 -5.56 5.60
CA LYS A 46 -17.16 -5.21 4.33
C LYS A 46 -15.63 -5.21 4.50
N ALA A 47 -14.88 -5.58 3.48
CA ALA A 47 -13.46 -5.32 3.40
C ALA A 47 -13.10 -5.09 1.94
N LEU A 48 -12.00 -4.39 1.70
CA LEU A 48 -11.37 -4.34 0.39
C LEU A 48 -10.09 -5.15 0.47
N ASP A 49 -10.02 -6.25 -0.27
CA ASP A 49 -8.85 -7.13 -0.36
C ASP A 49 -8.24 -6.99 -1.75
N GLY A 50 -6.92 -6.90 -1.84
CA GLY A 50 -6.21 -6.90 -3.12
C GLY A 50 -4.74 -7.23 -2.93
N ASP A 51 -4.00 -7.25 -4.04
CA ASP A 51 -2.59 -7.69 -4.02
C ASP A 51 -1.69 -6.79 -4.87
N LEU A 52 -0.45 -6.63 -4.41
CA LEU A 52 0.65 -6.13 -5.21
C LEU A 52 1.50 -7.33 -5.65
N CYS A 53 1.61 -7.53 -6.96
CA CYS A 53 2.46 -8.54 -7.56
C CYS A 53 3.86 -7.94 -7.79
N VAL A 54 4.88 -8.61 -7.26
CA VAL A 54 6.29 -8.24 -7.41
C VAL A 54 6.96 -9.30 -8.27
N GLU A 55 7.45 -8.92 -9.45
CA GLU A 55 8.22 -9.80 -10.34
C GLU A 55 9.67 -9.97 -9.84
N ASP A 56 9.83 -10.58 -8.67
CA ASP A 56 11.12 -10.79 -8.02
C ASP A 56 11.15 -12.16 -7.33
N ASN A 57 12.29 -12.86 -7.35
CA ASN A 57 12.48 -14.19 -6.76
C ASN A 57 11.32 -15.20 -7.05
N ASP A 58 11.12 -15.54 -8.33
CA ASP A 58 10.03 -16.43 -8.81
C ASP A 58 8.60 -15.87 -8.62
N GLY A 59 8.46 -14.60 -8.24
CA GLY A 59 7.19 -13.90 -8.07
C GLY A 59 6.76 -13.88 -6.61
N THR A 60 6.52 -12.68 -6.08
CA THR A 60 6.06 -12.47 -4.70
C THR A 60 4.76 -11.68 -4.69
N MET A 61 3.81 -12.08 -3.84
CA MET A 61 2.53 -11.38 -3.66
C MET A 61 2.52 -10.69 -2.30
N ILE A 62 2.26 -9.39 -2.30
CA ILE A 62 2.07 -8.60 -1.09
C ILE A 62 0.60 -8.22 -1.02
N SER A 63 -0.15 -8.96 -0.22
CA SER A 63 -1.58 -8.72 -0.03
C SER A 63 -1.83 -7.47 0.79
N TYR A 64 -2.94 -6.79 0.52
CA TYR A 64 -3.43 -5.69 1.34
C TYR A 64 -4.91 -5.83 1.65
N ARG A 65 -5.31 -5.30 2.80
CA ARG A 65 -6.69 -5.32 3.26
C ARG A 65 -7.07 -4.02 3.96
N ILE A 66 -8.21 -3.46 3.55
CA ILE A 66 -8.89 -2.37 4.24
C ILE A 66 -10.18 -2.93 4.87
N PRO A 67 -10.19 -3.26 6.17
CA PRO A 67 -11.42 -3.65 6.86
C PRO A 67 -12.46 -2.52 6.90
N ASP A 68 -13.75 -2.87 6.94
CA ASP A 68 -14.85 -1.94 7.17
C ASP A 68 -14.61 -1.09 8.41
N MET A 69 -14.65 0.22 8.23
CA MET A 69 -14.37 1.23 9.26
C MET A 69 -15.61 1.52 10.12
N SER A 70 -16.60 0.62 10.17
CA SER A 70 -17.92 0.86 10.76
C SER A 70 -17.96 0.92 12.29
N GLY A 71 -16.82 0.92 13.00
CA GLY A 71 -16.85 1.03 14.46
C GLY A 71 -15.56 1.36 15.22
N THR A 72 -14.35 1.28 14.66
CA THR A 72 -13.10 1.65 15.38
C THR A 72 -11.94 1.89 14.40
N LEU A 73 -10.94 2.66 14.85
CA LEU A 73 -9.63 2.96 14.24
C LEU A 73 -9.37 2.34 12.85
N GLY A 74 -9.48 3.18 11.82
CA GLY A 74 -9.20 2.82 10.43
C GLY A 74 -7.86 2.13 10.31
N THR A 75 -7.89 0.82 10.12
CA THR A 75 -6.70 -0.02 10.04
C THR A 75 -6.44 -0.36 8.59
N PHE A 76 -5.18 -0.50 8.22
CA PHE A 76 -4.77 -1.03 6.92
C PHE A 76 -3.79 -2.17 7.14
N VAL A 77 -4.01 -3.29 6.47
CA VAL A 77 -3.07 -4.42 6.45
C VAL A 77 -2.34 -4.38 5.12
N LEU A 78 -1.01 -4.52 5.16
CA LEU A 78 -0.16 -4.62 3.98
C LEU A 78 0.97 -5.60 4.27
N GLY A 79 1.05 -6.67 3.49
CA GLY A 79 1.86 -7.83 3.81
C GLY A 79 1.41 -8.44 5.14
N GLU A 80 2.37 -8.69 6.03
CA GLU A 80 2.11 -9.30 7.35
C GLU A 80 1.78 -8.27 8.44
N LYS A 81 1.85 -6.97 8.12
CA LYS A 81 1.74 -5.89 9.11
C LYS A 81 0.38 -5.20 9.09
N SER A 82 -0.02 -4.72 10.27
CA SER A 82 -1.22 -3.90 10.47
C SER A 82 -0.84 -2.50 10.91
N PHE A 83 -1.48 -1.50 10.31
CA PHE A 83 -1.18 -0.08 10.47
C PHE A 83 -2.42 0.71 10.83
N ARG A 84 -2.26 1.75 11.67
CA ARG A 84 -3.35 2.68 12.01
C ARG A 84 -3.31 3.85 11.05
N LEU A 85 -4.38 4.08 10.29
CA LEU A 85 -4.44 5.16 9.29
C LEU A 85 -4.43 6.57 9.89
N ASP A 86 -4.66 6.69 11.20
CA ASP A 86 -4.48 7.94 11.94
C ASP A 86 -3.00 8.36 11.99
N ASP A 87 -2.07 7.40 12.05
CA ASP A 87 -0.63 7.65 12.13
C ASP A 87 -0.05 8.07 10.76
N GLY A 88 -0.78 7.78 9.68
CA GLY A 88 -0.41 8.11 8.30
C GLY A 88 -1.13 7.22 7.29
N LYS A 89 -1.28 7.71 6.06
CA LYS A 89 -1.94 6.99 4.95
C LYS A 89 -0.98 6.61 3.82
N CYS A 90 0.31 6.80 4.05
CA CYS A 90 1.37 6.58 3.09
C CYS A 90 2.30 5.47 3.58
N PHE A 91 2.63 4.53 2.69
CA PHE A 91 3.41 3.35 3.01
C PHE A 91 4.52 3.18 1.99
N VAL A 92 5.69 2.70 2.38
CA VAL A 92 6.76 2.35 1.45
C VAL A 92 7.09 0.86 1.61
N LEU A 93 7.21 0.17 0.48
CA LEU A 93 7.69 -1.21 0.47
C LEU A 93 9.22 -1.24 0.59
N THR A 94 9.71 -2.20 1.36
CA THR A 94 11.13 -2.42 1.64
C THR A 94 11.66 -3.62 0.86
N PRO A 95 12.99 -3.77 0.70
CA PRO A 95 13.58 -4.92 0.00
C PRO A 95 13.22 -6.29 0.59
N ASP A 96 12.79 -6.33 1.85
CA ASP A 96 12.38 -7.55 2.55
C ASP A 96 10.90 -7.91 2.31
N TYR A 97 10.24 -7.29 1.31
CA TYR A 97 8.80 -7.43 0.99
C TYR A 97 7.86 -6.95 2.10
N GLU A 98 8.41 -6.19 3.05
CA GLU A 98 7.70 -5.63 4.19
C GLU A 98 7.29 -4.18 3.92
N ALA A 99 6.24 -3.72 4.62
CA ALA A 99 5.81 -2.32 4.59
C ALA A 99 6.32 -1.51 5.78
N GLU A 100 6.67 -0.25 5.52
CA GLU A 100 6.88 0.80 6.51
C GLU A 100 5.81 1.89 6.35
N GLN A 101 5.23 2.33 7.46
CA GLN A 101 4.29 3.45 7.47
C GLN A 101 5.05 4.77 7.57
N LEU A 102 4.73 5.70 6.68
CA LEU A 102 5.22 7.07 6.72
C LEU A 102 4.20 7.95 7.47
N PRO A 103 4.66 8.95 8.25
CA PRO A 103 3.78 9.80 9.06
C PRO A 103 3.12 10.92 8.23
N PHE A 104 2.63 10.59 7.02
CA PHE A 104 2.04 11.54 6.08
C PHE A 104 0.65 11.07 5.66
N HIS A 105 -0.25 12.04 5.48
CA HIS A 105 -1.64 11.77 5.07
C HIS A 105 -1.89 12.10 3.60
N THR A 106 -0.93 12.75 2.93
CA THR A 106 -1.03 13.10 1.51
C THR A 106 0.09 12.47 0.70
N ARG A 107 -0.21 12.17 -0.58
CA ARG A 107 0.76 11.63 -1.53
C ARG A 107 1.94 12.58 -1.72
N GLU A 108 1.68 13.88 -1.80
CA GLU A 108 2.67 14.91 -2.10
C GLU A 108 3.72 15.03 -0.98
N GLU A 109 3.30 15.00 0.29
CA GLU A 109 4.22 15.03 1.44
C GLU A 109 5.13 13.80 1.46
N ALA A 110 4.54 12.61 1.28
CA ALA A 110 5.28 11.35 1.27
C ALA A 110 6.27 11.28 0.09
N LEU A 111 5.84 11.70 -1.11
CA LEU A 111 6.69 11.73 -2.28
C LEU A 111 7.87 12.70 -2.10
N ALA A 112 7.60 13.90 -1.56
CA ALA A 112 8.65 14.87 -1.28
C ALA A 112 9.65 14.33 -0.25
N TYR A 113 9.19 13.65 0.80
CA TYR A 113 10.07 12.99 1.78
C TYR A 113 10.96 11.92 1.13
N LEU A 114 10.37 11.01 0.36
CA LEU A 114 11.09 9.89 -0.26
C LEU A 114 12.12 10.34 -1.31
N LEU A 115 11.87 11.45 -2.02
CA LEU A 115 12.83 12.01 -2.99
C LEU A 115 14.05 12.66 -2.34
N ASN A 116 13.98 12.99 -1.05
CA ASN A 116 15.05 13.66 -0.30
C ASN A 116 15.75 12.72 0.72
N ARG A 117 15.40 11.44 0.73
CA ARG A 117 15.98 10.40 1.59
C ARG A 117 17.20 9.76 0.90
#